data_AF-A0A845B3P1-F1
#
_entry.id   AF-A0A845B3P1-F1
#
_cell.length_a   1.000
_cell.length_b   1.000
_cell.length_c   1.000
_cell.angle_alpha   90.00
_cell.angle_beta   90.00
_cell.angle_gamma   90.00
#
_symmetry.space_group_name_H-M   'P 1'
#
loop_
_entity.id
_entity.type
_entity.pdbx_description
1 polymer ?
#
loop_
_entity_poly.entity_id
_entity_poly.type
_entity_poly.pdbx_seq_one_letter_code
_entity_poly.pdbx_strand_id
1 'polypeptide(L)'
;MTTIEAALVIGGILGFLAGLIPRAKAGCATLFVIPIVMLIYTVIELNDPSRRPDALDALYYIFNPLWPTLGALVGFGLARVISGFVKRKKPDGS
;
A
#
# COMPACT_ATOMS: atom_id res chain seq x y z
N MET A 1 14.21 -11.22 5.94
CA MET A 1 13.10 -10.60 5.21
C MET A 1 13.65 -10.10 3.89
N THR A 2 13.07 -10.53 2.79
CA THR A 2 13.42 -10.01 1.46
C THR A 2 12.82 -8.62 1.26
N THR A 3 13.33 -7.86 0.29
CA THR A 3 12.80 -6.54 -0.07
C THR A 3 11.31 -6.58 -0.45
N ILE A 4 10.86 -7.66 -1.08
CA ILE A 4 9.47 -7.89 -1.47
C ILE A 4 8.57 -8.10 -0.25
N GLU A 5 8.99 -8.95 0.69
CA GLU A 5 8.24 -9.20 1.93
C GLU A 5 8.07 -7.91 2.74
N ALA A 6 9.15 -7.13 2.87
CA ALA A 6 9.10 -5.85 3.56
C ALA A 6 8.12 -4.88 2.88
N ALA A 7 8.17 -4.78 1.54
CA ALA A 7 7.27 -3.93 0.78
C ALA A 7 5.79 -4.35 0.93
N LEU A 8 5.50 -5.65 0.90
CA LEU A 8 4.16 -6.19 1.12
C LEU A 8 3.64 -5.89 2.53
N VAL A 9 4.49 -6.05 3.57
CA VAL A 9 4.12 -5.79 4.96
C VAL A 9 3.86 -4.29 5.17
N ILE A 10 4.76 -3.42 4.72
CA ILE A 10 4.61 -1.97 4.83
C ILE A 10 3.33 -1.52 4.10
N GLY A 11 3.16 -1.97 2.86
CA GLY A 11 1.95 -1.73 2.08
C GLY A 11 0.70 -2.17 2.83
N GLY A 12 0.69 -3.40 3.36
CA GLY A 12 -0.41 -3.98 4.13
C GLY A 12 -0.79 -3.17 5.35
N ILE A 13 0.18 -2.71 6.13
CA ILE A 13 -0.06 -1.87 7.31
C ILE A 13 -0.69 -0.55 6.89
N LEU A 14 -0.13 0.13 5.89
CA LEU A 14 -0.66 1.41 5.39
C LEU A 14 -2.08 1.26 4.82
N GLY A 15 -2.32 0.21 4.04
CA GLY A 15 -3.63 -0.11 3.50
C GLY A 15 -4.66 -0.43 4.58
N PHE A 16 -4.26 -1.17 5.62
CA PHE A 16 -5.12 -1.47 6.76
C PHE A 16 -5.52 -0.19 7.51
N LEU A 17 -4.57 0.69 7.81
CA LEU A 17 -4.83 2.00 8.43
C LEU A 17 -5.78 2.85 7.58
N ALA A 18 -5.58 2.88 6.26
CA ALA A 18 -6.48 3.57 5.33
C ALA A 18 -7.89 2.97 5.32
N GLY A 19 -8.02 1.64 5.49
CA GLY A 19 -9.30 0.93 5.51
C GLY A 19 -10.11 1.10 6.79
N LEU A 20 -9.46 1.49 7.90
CA LEU A 20 -10.13 1.89 9.14
C LEU A 20 -10.82 3.27 9.02
N ILE A 21 -10.48 4.06 8.01
CA ILE A 21 -11.10 5.37 7.79
C ILE A 21 -12.57 5.17 7.38
N PRO A 22 -13.55 5.68 8.17
CA PRO A 22 -14.97 5.42 7.93
C PRO A 22 -15.50 6.10 6.67
N ARG A 23 -14.80 7.11 6.14
CA ARG A 23 -15.14 7.79 4.89
C ARG A 23 -14.58 7.05 3.69
N ALA A 24 -15.46 6.40 2.92
CA ALA A 24 -15.09 5.61 1.74
C ALA A 24 -14.26 6.38 0.71
N LYS A 25 -14.58 7.66 0.47
CA LYS A 25 -13.84 8.52 -0.47
C LYS A 25 -12.43 8.86 0.03
N ALA A 26 -12.27 9.08 1.34
CA ALA A 26 -10.97 9.40 1.93
C ALA A 26 -10.05 8.18 1.98
N GLY A 27 -10.57 7.00 2.37
CA GLY A 27 -9.77 5.77 2.38
C GLY A 27 -9.27 5.34 1.00
N CYS A 28 -10.08 5.55 -0.05
CA CYS A 28 -9.67 5.28 -1.43
C CYS A 28 -8.62 6.30 -1.92
N ALA A 29 -8.75 7.58 -1.55
CA ALA A 29 -7.78 8.62 -1.88
C ALA A 29 -6.42 8.38 -1.19
N THR A 30 -6.42 7.91 0.06
CA THR A 30 -5.18 7.54 0.77
C THR A 30 -4.47 6.37 0.10
N LEU A 31 -5.21 5.47 -0.55
CA LEU A 31 -4.66 4.33 -1.30
C LEU A 31 -3.84 4.77 -2.53
N PHE A 32 -4.10 5.96 -3.08
CA PHE A 32 -3.29 6.55 -4.15
C PHE A 32 -1.96 7.15 -3.66
N VAL A 33 -1.86 7.51 -2.38
CA VAL A 33 -0.63 8.10 -1.83
C VAL A 33 0.50 7.06 -1.86
N ILE A 34 0.19 5.80 -1.62
CA ILE A 34 1.16 4.69 -1.55
C ILE A 34 1.93 4.51 -2.89
N PRO A 35 1.26 4.30 -4.05
CA PRO A 35 1.96 4.18 -5.32
C PRO A 35 2.68 5.47 -5.74
N ILE A 36 2.15 6.66 -5.41
CA ILE A 36 2.80 7.93 -5.74
C ILE A 36 4.11 8.11 -4.97
N VAL A 37 4.10 7.90 -3.65
CA VAL A 37 5.30 8.00 -2.81
C VAL A 37 6.35 6.98 -3.26
N MET A 38 5.92 5.77 -3.61
CA MET A 38 6.84 4.71 -4.00
C MET A 38 7.41 4.90 -5.41
N LEU A 39 6.66 5.55 -6.31
CA LEU A 39 7.20 6.03 -7.58
C LEU A 39 8.29 7.07 -7.35
N ILE A 40 8.05 8.08 -6.52
CA ILE A 40 9.03 9.13 -6.22
C ILE A 40 10.30 8.52 -5.61
N TYR A 41 10.15 7.62 -4.64
CA TYR A 41 11.26 6.90 -4.04
C TYR A 41 12.09 6.15 -5.10
N THR A 42 11.42 5.42 -5.98
CA THR A 42 12.09 4.65 -7.05
C THR A 42 12.77 5.57 -8.05
N VAL A 43 12.18 6.73 -8.37
CA VAL A 43 12.82 7.75 -9.23
C VAL A 43 14.11 8.28 -8.61
N ILE A 44 14.11 8.55 -7.32
CA ILE A 44 15.30 9.07 -6.61
C ILE A 44 16.39 8.01 -6.57
N GLU A 45 16.05 6.77 -6.21
CA GLU A 45 16.97 5.64 -6.12
C GLU A 45 17.62 5.31 -7.48
N LEU A 46 16.84 5.38 -8.57
CA LEU A 46 17.33 5.06 -9.91
C LEU A 46 18.09 6.21 -10.58
N ASN A 47 17.92 7.45 -10.11
CA ASN A 47 18.70 8.60 -10.57
C ASN A 47 19.98 8.84 -9.75
N ASP A 48 20.32 7.96 -8.82
CA ASP A 48 21.57 8.08 -8.07
C ASP A 48 22.77 7.97 -9.03
N PRO A 49 23.60 9.03 -9.17
CA PRO A 49 24.71 9.07 -10.13
C PRO A 49 25.82 8.05 -9.81
N SER A 50 25.82 7.46 -8.62
CA SER A 50 26.76 6.38 -8.25
C SER A 50 26.32 5.00 -8.77
N ARG A 51 25.09 4.87 -9.26
CA ARG A 51 24.50 3.60 -9.69
C ARG A 51 24.81 3.34 -11.16
N ARG A 52 25.20 2.10 -11.49
CA ARG A 52 25.38 1.68 -12.88
C ARG A 52 24.02 1.39 -13.51
N PRO A 53 23.71 1.91 -14.70
CA PRO A 53 22.47 1.59 -15.40
C PRO A 53 22.40 0.08 -15.66
N ASP A 54 21.33 -0.56 -15.21
CA ASP A 54 21.09 -1.99 -15.41
C ASP A 54 19.85 -2.19 -16.31
N ALA A 55 19.85 -3.22 -17.15
CA ALA A 55 18.72 -3.53 -18.02
C ALA A 55 17.44 -3.85 -17.21
N LEU A 56 17.60 -4.24 -15.95
CA LEU A 56 16.49 -4.48 -15.02
C LEU A 56 15.91 -3.20 -14.40
N ASP A 57 16.49 -2.02 -14.60
CA ASP A 57 16.03 -0.79 -13.95
C ASP A 57 14.60 -0.40 -14.35
N ALA A 58 14.22 -0.63 -15.60
CA ALA A 58 12.84 -0.44 -16.05
C ALA A 58 11.86 -1.39 -15.32
N LEU A 59 12.31 -2.61 -15.01
CA LEU A 59 11.53 -3.59 -14.26
C LEU A 59 11.40 -3.16 -12.80
N TYR A 60 12.46 -2.66 -12.18
CA TYR A 60 12.40 -2.12 -10.83
C TYR A 60 11.49 -0.89 -10.75
N TYR A 61 11.48 -0.02 -11.75
CA TYR A 61 10.55 1.12 -11.81
C TYR A 61 9.08 0.74 -11.70
N ILE A 62 8.70 -0.39 -12.31
CA ILE A 62 7.30 -0.82 -12.39
C ILE A 62 6.95 -1.71 -11.19
N PHE A 63 7.82 -2.65 -10.85
CA PHE A 63 7.50 -3.69 -9.85
C PHE A 63 7.74 -3.23 -8.41
N ASN A 64 8.70 -2.33 -8.17
CA ASN A 64 9.01 -1.87 -6.81
C ASN A 64 7.83 -1.10 -6.16
N PRO A 65 7.09 -0.23 -6.89
CA PRO A 65 5.84 0.37 -6.39
C PRO A 65 4.65 -0.62 -6.33
N LEU A 66 4.69 -1.70 -7.11
CA LEU A 66 3.57 -2.62 -7.26
C LEU A 66 3.37 -3.51 -6.02
N TRP A 67 4.46 -4.02 -5.45
CA TRP A 67 4.44 -4.85 -4.23
C TRP A 67 3.77 -4.17 -3.02
N PRO A 68 4.14 -2.94 -2.63
CA PRO A 68 3.46 -2.25 -1.53
C PRO A 68 2.02 -1.87 -1.87
N THR A 69 1.70 -1.62 -3.15
CA THR A 69 0.31 -1.39 -3.58
C THR A 69 -0.55 -2.64 -3.41
N LEU A 70 -0.03 -3.83 -3.78
CA LEU A 70 -0.69 -5.11 -3.56
C LEU A 70 -0.89 -5.38 -2.06
N GLY A 71 0.14 -5.15 -1.25
CA GLY A 71 0.03 -5.22 0.21
C GLY A 71 -1.09 -4.32 0.72
N ALA A 72 -1.13 -3.06 0.26
CA ALA A 72 -2.12 -2.08 0.68
C ALA A 72 -3.56 -2.46 0.31
N LEU A 73 -3.79 -3.02 -0.88
CA LEU A 73 -5.11 -3.52 -1.27
C LEU A 73 -5.59 -4.63 -0.34
N VAL A 74 -4.71 -5.58 -0.01
CA VAL A 74 -5.01 -6.67 0.91
C VAL A 74 -5.33 -6.13 2.31
N GLY A 75 -4.47 -5.25 2.84
CA GLY A 75 -4.67 -4.62 4.15
C GLY A 75 -5.98 -3.82 4.23
N PHE A 76 -6.28 -3.03 3.20
CA PHE A 76 -7.51 -2.24 3.11
C PHE A 76 -8.76 -3.11 3.08
N GLY A 77 -8.74 -4.18 2.27
CA GLY A 77 -9.81 -5.17 2.22
C GLY A 77 -10.04 -5.82 3.58
N LEU A 78 -8.96 -6.24 4.26
CA LEU A 78 -9.02 -6.84 5.58
C LEU A 78 -9.68 -5.90 6.61
N ALA A 79 -9.24 -4.64 6.66
CA ALA A 79 -9.78 -3.63 7.57
C ALA A 79 -11.28 -3.37 7.32
N ARG A 80 -11.71 -3.31 6.06
CA ARG A 80 -13.13 -3.16 5.68
C ARG A 80 -13.97 -4.36 6.10
N VAL A 81 -13.46 -5.56 5.88
CA VAL A 81 -14.14 -6.81 6.25
C VAL A 81 -14.31 -6.86 7.77
N ILE A 82 -13.24 -6.63 8.54
CA ILE A 82 -13.27 -6.60 10.00
C ILE A 82 -14.24 -5.52 10.49
N SER A 83 -14.15 -4.31 9.96
CA SER A 83 -15.05 -3.20 10.32
C SER A 83 -16.51 -3.51 10.00
N GLY A 84 -16.78 -4.21 8.90
CA GLY A 84 -18.12 -4.67 8.52
C GLY A 84 -18.68 -5.71 9.49
N PHE A 85 -17.86 -6.69 9.90
CA PHE A 85 -18.25 -7.68 10.91
C PHE A 85 -18.47 -7.05 12.30
N VAL A 86 -17.61 -6.11 12.71
CA VAL A 86 -17.77 -5.39 13.98
C VAL A 86 -19.07 -4.57 13.99
N LYS A 87 -19.40 -3.88 12.90
CA LYS A 87 -20.67 -3.14 12.77
C LYS A 87 -21.88 -4.06 12.79
N ARG A 88 -21.83 -5.22 12.12
CA ARG A 88 -22.90 -6.24 12.16
C ARG A 88 -23.11 -6.84 13.56
N LYS A 89 -22.06 -6.89 14.38
CA LYS A 89 -22.12 -7.38 15.76
C LYS A 89 -22.64 -6.37 16.77
N LYS A 90 -22.82 -5.10 16.41
CA LYS A 90 -23.50 -4.11 17.25
C LYS A 90 -25.00 -4.24 16.94
N PRO A 91 -25.79 -4.99 17.73
CA PRO A 91 -27.23 -4.95 17.58
C PRO A 91 -27.66 -3.52 17.94
N ASP A 92 -28.68 -3.03 17.26
CA ASP A 92 -29.38 -1.81 17.67
C ASP A 92 -29.73 -1.93 19.16
N GLY A 93 -28.95 -1.27 19.98
CA GLY A 93 -29.17 -1.17 21.41
C GLY A 93 -30.03 0.05 21.67
N SER A 94 -31.34 -0.19 21.78
CA SER A 94 -32.37 0.64 22.40
C SER A 94 -32.68 1.98 21.72
#